data_AF-X6L940-F1
#
_entry.id   AF-X6L940-F1
#
_cell.length_a   1.000
_cell.length_b   1.000
_cell.length_c   1.000
_cell.angle_alpha   90.00
_cell.angle_beta   90.00
_cell.angle_gamma   90.00
#
_symmetry.space_group_name_H-M   'P 1'
#
loop_
_entity.id
_entity.type
_entity.pdbx_description
1 polymer ?
#
loop_
_entity_poly.entity_id
_entity_poly.type
_entity_poly.pdbx_seq_one_letter_code
_entity_poly.pdbx_strand_id
1 'polypeptide(L)'
;MEQLQEVFSTIKEEIISRTWNLCKGDLEIAAIILRFIIDNNTTFQQQSYLVRLLKKFGNKIDKITILKVWRNCNQINADTHEKLQEICTTSNLDESKEENETKILREMCLHILWNILKYPKRIKYRQINKQALYNHLFKKCYMLSADFEQVLMDMEKNLQYLGFKKGDDDNSYYQNNDIQSLLLWHYYQQLISQQIMYWLCVRIYFVVLIKQVI
;
A
#
# COMPACT_ATOMS: atom_id res chain seq x y z
N MET A 1 14.19 -34.67 -5.18
CA MET A 1 15.23 -34.03 -4.34
C MET A 1 16.61 -34.62 -4.65
N GLU A 2 16.76 -35.95 -4.60
CA GLU A 2 18.02 -36.67 -4.94
C GLU A 2 18.63 -36.22 -6.28
N GLN A 3 17.82 -36.10 -7.34
CA GLN A 3 18.27 -35.61 -8.65
C GLN A 3 18.88 -34.20 -8.61
N LEU A 4 18.34 -33.28 -7.80
CA LEU A 4 18.91 -31.93 -7.67
C LEU A 4 20.22 -31.96 -6.91
N GLN A 5 20.34 -32.85 -5.91
CA GLN A 5 21.52 -32.96 -5.07
C GLN A 5 22.71 -33.55 -5.83
N GLU A 6 22.45 -34.47 -6.74
CA GLU A 6 23.46 -34.99 -7.67
C GLU A 6 23.97 -33.90 -8.63
N VAL A 7 23.06 -33.14 -9.24
CA VAL A 7 23.40 -32.10 -10.23
C VAL A 7 24.06 -30.87 -9.59
N PHE A 8 23.68 -30.54 -8.35
CA PHE A 8 24.10 -29.33 -7.65
C PHE A 8 24.92 -29.63 -6.39
N SER A 9 25.84 -30.59 -6.47
CA SER A 9 26.65 -31.08 -5.34
C SER A 9 27.53 -30.02 -4.65
N THR A 10 27.77 -28.89 -5.31
CA THR A 10 28.53 -27.75 -4.77
C THR A 10 27.69 -26.83 -3.87
N ILE A 11 26.36 -26.92 -3.93
CA ILE A 11 25.45 -26.16 -3.09
C ILE A 11 25.15 -26.97 -1.82
N LYS A 12 25.12 -26.29 -0.66
CA LYS A 12 24.72 -26.93 0.60
C LYS A 12 23.30 -27.48 0.49
N GLU A 13 23.12 -28.71 0.95
CA GLU A 13 21.83 -29.43 0.97
C GLU A 13 20.68 -28.60 1.57
N GLU A 14 20.95 -27.82 2.62
CA GLU A 14 19.96 -26.93 3.24
C GLU A 14 19.37 -25.93 2.23
N ILE A 15 20.20 -25.37 1.35
CA ILE A 15 19.75 -24.39 0.33
C ILE A 15 18.95 -25.09 -0.76
N ILE A 16 19.36 -26.30 -1.15
CA ILE A 16 18.62 -27.14 -2.11
C ILE A 16 17.22 -27.46 -1.55
N SER A 17 17.14 -27.93 -0.31
CA SER A 17 15.88 -28.24 0.37
C SER A 17 14.96 -27.02 0.52
N ARG A 18 15.51 -25.87 0.95
CA ARG A 18 14.74 -24.61 1.02
C ARG A 18 14.20 -24.17 -0.33
N THR A 19 15.01 -24.28 -1.38
CA THR A 19 14.62 -23.91 -2.76
C THR A 19 13.55 -24.85 -3.29
N TRP A 20 13.71 -26.15 -3.09
CA TRP A 20 12.72 -27.17 -3.45
C TRP A 20 11.36 -26.90 -2.81
N ASN A 21 11.35 -26.63 -1.50
CA ASN A 21 10.13 -26.30 -0.76
C ASN A 21 9.50 -24.99 -1.26
N LEU A 22 10.31 -23.99 -1.59
CA LEU A 22 9.84 -22.70 -2.13
C LEU A 22 9.20 -22.85 -3.52
N CYS A 23 9.69 -23.79 -4.31
CA CYS A 23 9.14 -24.14 -5.63
C CYS A 23 7.96 -25.12 -5.55
N LYS A 24 7.54 -25.55 -4.35
CA LYS A 24 6.50 -26.57 -4.14
C LYS A 24 6.76 -27.86 -4.93
N GLY A 25 8.04 -28.22 -5.08
CA GLY A 25 8.46 -29.39 -5.85
C GLY A 25 8.50 -29.21 -7.37
N ASP A 26 8.35 -28.00 -7.89
CA ASP A 26 8.62 -27.71 -9.30
C ASP A 26 10.12 -27.83 -9.59
N LEU A 27 10.50 -28.90 -10.29
CA LEU A 27 11.88 -29.23 -10.60
C LEU A 27 12.53 -28.22 -11.55
N GLU A 28 11.80 -27.73 -12.53
CA GLU A 28 12.33 -26.82 -13.54
C GLU A 28 12.65 -25.47 -12.91
N ILE A 29 11.71 -24.90 -12.14
CA ILE A 29 11.92 -23.63 -11.44
C ILE A 29 13.02 -23.77 -10.39
N ALA A 30 13.06 -24.88 -9.64
CA ALA A 30 14.11 -25.13 -8.66
C ALA A 30 15.49 -25.21 -9.33
N ALA A 31 15.62 -25.92 -10.45
CA ALA A 31 16.86 -26.01 -11.19
C ALA A 31 17.33 -24.65 -11.73
N ILE A 32 16.41 -23.79 -12.20
CA ILE A 32 16.75 -22.44 -12.65
C ILE A 32 17.32 -21.59 -11.50
N ILE A 33 16.71 -21.62 -10.32
CA ILE A 33 17.19 -20.87 -9.15
C ILE A 33 18.57 -21.38 -8.70
N LEU A 34 18.76 -22.70 -8.61
CA LEU A 34 20.02 -23.31 -8.18
C LEU A 34 21.15 -23.05 -9.20
N ARG A 35 20.86 -23.15 -10.50
CA ARG A 35 21.82 -22.79 -11.55
C ARG A 35 22.20 -21.31 -11.47
N PHE A 36 21.22 -20.42 -11.27
CA PHE A 36 21.49 -18.99 -11.07
C PHE A 36 22.42 -18.72 -9.87
N ILE A 37 22.23 -19.44 -8.75
CA ILE A 37 23.08 -19.31 -7.54
C ILE A 37 24.55 -19.64 -7.85
N ILE A 38 24.79 -20.68 -8.66
CA ILE A 38 26.12 -21.12 -9.09
C ILE A 38 26.73 -20.10 -10.06
N ASP A 39 26.01 -19.75 -11.13
CA ASP A 39 26.51 -18.89 -12.20
C ASP A 39 26.91 -17.49 -11.69
N ASN A 40 26.35 -17.06 -10.56
CA ASN A 40 26.56 -15.75 -9.97
C ASN A 40 27.50 -15.76 -8.75
N ASN A 41 28.14 -16.90 -8.45
CA ASN A 41 29.08 -17.08 -7.33
C ASN A 41 28.54 -16.52 -6.00
N THR A 42 27.25 -16.70 -5.73
CA THR A 42 26.60 -16.10 -4.56
C THR A 42 27.12 -16.73 -3.27
N THR A 43 27.50 -15.89 -2.31
CA THR A 43 27.89 -16.33 -0.96
C THR A 43 26.72 -16.97 -0.22
N PHE A 44 26.99 -17.78 0.79
CA PHE A 44 25.93 -18.40 1.61
C PHE A 44 24.96 -17.36 2.21
N GLN A 45 25.48 -16.20 2.64
CA GLN A 45 24.64 -15.13 3.17
C GLN A 45 23.72 -14.54 2.09
N GLN A 46 24.24 -14.31 0.88
CA GLN A 46 23.46 -13.85 -0.27
C GLN A 46 22.39 -14.87 -0.68
N GLN A 47 22.70 -16.17 -0.67
CA GLN A 47 21.72 -17.23 -0.93
C GLN A 47 20.57 -17.18 0.08
N SER A 48 20.87 -16.98 1.37
CA SER A 48 19.82 -16.84 2.39
C SER A 48 18.95 -15.60 2.16
N TYR A 49 19.52 -14.48 1.72
CA TYR A 49 18.74 -13.29 1.36
C TYR A 49 17.86 -13.53 0.13
N LEU A 50 18.42 -14.15 -0.90
CA LEU A 50 17.68 -14.49 -2.11
C LEU A 50 16.48 -15.39 -1.83
N VAL A 51 16.65 -16.43 -1.00
CA VAL A 51 15.54 -17.30 -0.57
C VAL A 51 14.47 -16.51 0.19
N ARG A 52 14.85 -15.54 1.04
CA ARG A 52 13.88 -14.66 1.73
C ARG A 52 13.12 -13.77 0.76
N LEU A 53 13.79 -13.20 -0.26
CA LEU A 53 13.16 -12.39 -1.29
C LEU A 53 12.19 -13.23 -2.13
N LEU A 54 12.60 -14.40 -2.60
CA LEU A 54 11.76 -15.35 -3.33
C LEU A 54 10.53 -15.77 -2.51
N LYS A 55 10.68 -15.98 -1.19
CA LYS A 55 9.54 -16.32 -0.32
C LYS A 55 8.58 -15.15 -0.16
N LYS A 56 9.10 -13.93 -0.03
CA LYS A 56 8.31 -12.72 0.22
C LYS A 56 7.57 -12.22 -1.03
N PHE A 57 8.19 -12.34 -2.20
CA PHE A 57 7.69 -11.77 -3.45
C PHE A 57 7.27 -12.82 -4.47
N GLY A 58 7.66 -14.09 -4.34
CA GLY A 58 7.45 -15.11 -5.37
C GLY A 58 6.01 -15.57 -5.57
N ASN A 59 5.07 -15.04 -4.79
CA ASN A 59 3.61 -15.15 -5.01
C ASN A 59 3.01 -13.93 -5.73
N LYS A 60 3.76 -12.84 -5.86
CA LYS A 60 3.34 -11.57 -6.50
C LYS A 60 4.09 -11.28 -7.79
N ILE A 61 5.36 -11.68 -7.84
CA ILE A 61 6.27 -11.48 -8.95
C ILE A 61 6.77 -12.85 -9.38
N ASP A 62 6.83 -13.08 -10.69
CA ASP A 62 7.50 -14.25 -11.26
C ASP A 62 8.92 -14.38 -10.70
N LYS A 63 9.31 -15.62 -10.36
CA LYS A 63 10.61 -15.89 -9.74
C LYS A 63 11.77 -15.53 -10.66
N ILE A 64 11.62 -15.66 -11.99
CA ILE A 64 12.66 -15.27 -12.95
C ILE A 64 12.90 -13.76 -12.90
N THR A 65 11.84 -12.97 -12.80
CA THR A 65 11.91 -11.51 -12.63
C THR A 65 12.59 -11.15 -11.32
N ILE A 66 12.31 -11.87 -10.22
CA ILE A 66 13.03 -11.70 -8.95
C ILE A 66 14.54 -11.90 -9.12
N LEU A 67 14.95 -12.98 -9.81
CA LEU A 67 16.36 -13.27 -10.08
C LEU A 67 17.02 -12.18 -10.94
N LYS A 68 16.33 -11.67 -11.97
CA LYS A 68 16.82 -10.58 -12.82
C LYS A 68 17.05 -9.30 -12.02
N VAL A 69 16.11 -8.92 -11.17
CA VAL A 69 16.25 -7.72 -10.32
C VAL A 69 17.39 -7.89 -9.32
N TRP A 70 17.51 -9.06 -8.69
CA TRP A 70 18.64 -9.38 -7.81
C TRP A 70 19.99 -9.21 -8.51
N ARG A 71 20.12 -9.70 -9.74
CA ARG A 71 21.34 -9.52 -10.55
C ARG A 71 21.60 -8.05 -10.86
N ASN A 72 20.58 -7.31 -11.29
CA ASN A 72 20.69 -5.90 -11.67
C ASN A 72 21.05 -4.99 -10.48
N CYS A 73 20.66 -5.37 -9.27
CA CYS A 73 21.01 -4.70 -8.03
C CYS A 73 22.35 -5.19 -7.44
N ASN A 74 23.22 -5.78 -8.26
CA ASN A 74 24.54 -6.30 -7.84
C ASN A 74 24.47 -7.25 -6.62
N GLN A 75 23.37 -7.99 -6.48
CA GLN A 75 23.15 -8.91 -5.35
C GLN A 75 23.10 -8.21 -3.98
N ILE A 76 22.81 -6.91 -3.95
CA ILE A 76 22.61 -6.13 -2.72
C ILE A 76 21.16 -6.31 -2.28
N ASN A 77 20.98 -6.87 -1.07
CA ASN A 77 19.66 -7.22 -0.56
C ASN A 77 18.74 -6.01 -0.35
N ALA A 78 19.26 -4.90 0.17
CA ALA A 78 18.47 -3.69 0.40
C ALA A 78 17.92 -3.12 -0.92
N ASP A 79 18.80 -2.92 -1.91
CA ASP A 79 18.46 -2.39 -3.22
C ASP A 79 17.48 -3.32 -3.97
N THR A 80 17.73 -4.64 -3.92
CA THR A 80 16.82 -5.61 -4.55
C THR A 80 15.45 -5.59 -3.89
N HIS A 81 15.41 -5.56 -2.55
CA HIS A 81 14.17 -5.51 -1.79
C HIS A 81 13.35 -4.28 -2.14
N GLU A 82 14.01 -3.13 -2.25
CA GLU A 82 13.40 -1.87 -2.65
C GLU A 82 12.79 -1.96 -4.05
N LYS A 83 13.58 -2.43 -5.03
CA LYS A 83 13.16 -2.51 -6.43
C LYS A 83 12.03 -3.52 -6.66
N LEU A 84 12.07 -4.68 -6.00
CA LEU A 84 10.98 -5.66 -6.06
C LEU A 84 9.70 -5.13 -5.46
N GLN A 85 9.81 -4.37 -4.37
CA GLN A 85 8.62 -3.81 -3.78
C GLN A 85 8.06 -2.64 -4.59
N GLU A 86 8.90 -1.84 -5.25
CA GLU A 86 8.48 -0.88 -6.26
C GLU A 86 7.65 -1.58 -7.35
N ILE A 87 8.17 -2.67 -7.93
CA ILE A 87 7.47 -3.48 -8.95
C ILE A 87 6.11 -3.97 -8.42
N CYS A 88 6.05 -4.52 -7.20
CA CYS A 88 4.78 -4.93 -6.59
C CYS A 88 3.81 -3.76 -6.41
N THR A 89 4.30 -2.58 -6.03
CA THR A 89 3.44 -1.41 -5.84
C THR A 89 2.94 -0.85 -7.16
N THR A 90 3.75 -0.89 -8.24
CA THR A 90 3.34 -0.44 -9.57
C THR A 90 2.38 -1.41 -10.23
N SER A 91 2.61 -2.73 -10.11
CA SER A 91 1.68 -3.73 -10.64
C SER A 91 0.33 -3.69 -9.93
N ASN A 92 0.33 -3.47 -8.63
CA ASN A 92 -0.89 -3.25 -7.87
C ASN A 92 -1.56 -1.92 -8.22
N LEU A 93 -0.84 -0.93 -8.73
CA LEU A 93 -1.38 0.37 -9.14
C LEU A 93 -2.25 0.25 -10.41
N ASP A 94 -1.90 -0.67 -11.31
CA ASP A 94 -2.70 -0.99 -12.49
C ASP A 94 -3.97 -1.78 -12.13
N GLU A 95 -3.93 -2.59 -11.06
CA GLU A 95 -5.11 -3.29 -10.52
C GLU A 95 -5.93 -2.46 -9.52
N SER A 96 -5.31 -1.47 -8.85
CA SER A 96 -5.95 -0.58 -7.88
C SER A 96 -6.08 0.84 -8.44
N LYS A 97 -6.71 0.97 -9.62
CA LYS A 97 -7.37 2.25 -9.93
C LYS A 97 -8.40 2.48 -8.83
N GLU A 98 -8.05 3.32 -7.87
CA GLU A 98 -8.99 3.80 -6.88
C GLU A 98 -10.19 4.36 -7.64
N GLU A 99 -11.37 3.77 -7.39
CA GLU A 99 -12.62 4.23 -7.97
C GLU A 99 -12.78 5.73 -7.70
N ASN A 100 -13.24 6.48 -8.70
CA ASN A 100 -13.33 7.94 -8.61
C ASN A 100 -14.23 8.36 -7.45
N GLU A 101 -15.25 7.56 -7.16
CA GLU A 101 -16.16 7.64 -6.03
C GLU A 101 -15.39 7.62 -4.71
N THR A 102 -14.55 6.60 -4.50
CA THR A 102 -13.71 6.44 -3.30
C THR A 102 -12.76 7.63 -3.13
N LYS A 103 -12.17 8.10 -4.23
CA LYS A 103 -11.27 9.26 -4.23
C LYS A 103 -11.97 10.53 -3.79
N ILE A 104 -13.17 10.78 -4.31
CA ILE A 104 -14.00 11.94 -3.93
C ILE A 104 -14.37 11.87 -2.46
N LEU A 105 -14.89 10.72 -2.01
CA LEU A 105 -15.28 10.50 -0.61
C LEU A 105 -14.12 10.75 0.35
N ARG A 106 -12.95 10.19 0.05
CA ARG A 106 -11.74 10.35 0.86
C ARG A 106 -11.30 11.80 0.93
N GLU A 107 -11.22 12.49 -0.20
CA GLU A 107 -10.82 13.91 -0.24
C GLU A 107 -11.76 14.77 0.61
N MET A 108 -13.08 14.57 0.48
CA MET A 108 -14.09 15.30 1.23
C MET A 108 -14.00 15.04 2.72
N CYS A 109 -13.90 13.77 3.13
CA CYS A 109 -13.78 13.39 4.53
C CYS A 109 -12.50 13.95 5.16
N LEU A 110 -11.36 13.86 4.47
CA LEU A 110 -10.10 14.42 4.95
C LEU A 110 -10.18 15.93 5.13
N HIS A 111 -10.81 16.64 4.20
CA HIS A 111 -10.98 18.09 4.31
C HIS A 111 -11.84 18.48 5.52
N ILE A 112 -12.95 17.77 5.75
CA ILE A 112 -13.84 18.00 6.89
C ILE A 112 -13.12 17.71 8.21
N LEU A 113 -12.51 16.54 8.32
CA LEU A 113 -11.77 16.13 9.52
C LEU A 113 -10.65 17.12 9.85
N TRP A 114 -9.86 17.52 8.85
CA TRP A 114 -8.79 18.48 9.03
C TRP A 114 -9.30 19.83 9.53
N ASN A 115 -10.42 20.33 8.99
CA ASN A 115 -11.01 21.60 9.44
C ASN A 115 -11.46 21.54 10.91
N ILE A 116 -12.07 20.43 11.35
CA ILE A 116 -12.48 20.24 12.75
C ILE A 116 -11.26 20.12 13.66
N LEU A 117 -10.28 19.30 13.29
CA LEU A 117 -9.06 19.06 14.07
C LEU A 117 -8.21 20.33 14.22
N LYS A 118 -8.08 21.11 13.13
CA LYS A 118 -7.30 22.36 13.12
C LYS A 118 -7.98 23.47 13.89
N TYR A 119 -9.31 23.52 13.87
CA TYR A 119 -10.08 24.61 14.48
C TYR A 119 -11.19 24.09 15.38
N PRO A 120 -10.87 23.37 16.46
CA PRO A 120 -11.85 22.66 17.26
C PRO A 120 -12.92 23.61 17.83
N LYS A 121 -12.56 24.82 18.27
CA LYS A 121 -13.50 25.78 18.88
C LYS A 121 -14.41 26.53 17.90
N ARG A 122 -14.21 26.40 16.58
CA ARG A 122 -14.95 27.18 15.57
C ARG A 122 -16.16 26.38 15.07
N ILE A 123 -17.35 26.79 15.53
CA ILE A 123 -18.64 26.14 15.21
C ILE A 123 -18.85 25.98 13.69
N LYS A 124 -18.44 26.97 12.89
CA LYS A 124 -18.56 26.92 11.42
C LYS A 124 -17.97 25.65 10.80
N TYR A 125 -16.87 25.10 11.33
CA TYR A 125 -16.26 23.88 10.78
C TYR A 125 -16.89 22.59 11.29
N ARG A 126 -17.79 22.69 12.27
CA ARG A 126 -18.61 21.59 12.79
C ARG A 126 -19.97 21.52 12.11
N GLN A 127 -20.24 22.39 11.14
CA GLN A 127 -21.49 22.46 10.40
C GLN A 127 -21.22 22.19 8.92
N ILE A 128 -22.06 21.36 8.31
CA ILE A 128 -22.04 21.07 6.89
C ILE A 128 -23.39 21.45 6.31
N ASN A 129 -23.38 22.42 5.39
CA ASN A 129 -24.57 22.77 4.65
C ASN A 129 -24.83 21.75 3.54
N LYS A 130 -26.02 21.15 3.54
CA LYS A 130 -26.40 20.09 2.59
C LYS A 130 -26.36 20.56 1.15
N GLN A 131 -26.85 21.76 0.83
CA GLN A 131 -26.82 22.27 -0.53
C GLN A 131 -25.39 22.52 -1.02
N ALA A 132 -24.54 23.09 -0.16
CA ALA A 132 -23.12 23.29 -0.47
C ALA A 132 -22.39 21.96 -0.68
N LEU A 133 -22.64 20.96 0.17
CA LEU A 133 -22.10 19.61 0.03
C LEU A 133 -22.55 18.98 -1.30
N TYR A 134 -23.85 19.01 -1.57
CA TYR A 134 -24.45 18.48 -2.80
C TYR A 134 -23.80 19.10 -4.04
N ASN A 135 -23.77 20.43 -4.13
CA ASN A 135 -23.19 21.14 -5.27
C ASN A 135 -21.71 20.82 -5.46
N HIS A 136 -20.96 20.67 -4.37
CA HIS A 136 -19.55 20.35 -4.41
C HIS A 136 -19.29 18.92 -4.88
N LEU A 137 -20.03 17.95 -4.33
CA LEU A 137 -19.96 16.55 -4.75
C LEU A 137 -20.38 16.41 -6.21
N PHE A 138 -21.47 17.05 -6.63
CA PHE A 138 -21.96 17.01 -8.01
C PHE A 138 -20.88 17.48 -8.98
N LYS A 139 -20.24 18.61 -8.69
CA LYS A 139 -19.14 19.13 -9.51
C LYS A 139 -17.96 18.15 -9.58
N LYS A 140 -17.57 17.54 -8.46
CA LYS A 140 -16.47 16.56 -8.43
C LYS A 140 -16.80 15.28 -9.18
N CYS A 141 -18.00 14.73 -8.99
CA CYS A 141 -18.48 13.55 -9.70
C CYS A 141 -18.52 13.80 -11.20
N TYR A 142 -19.03 14.96 -11.63
CA TYR A 142 -19.02 15.36 -13.04
C TYR A 142 -17.60 15.43 -13.62
N MET A 143 -16.66 16.04 -12.90
CA MET A 143 -15.27 16.17 -13.36
C MET A 143 -14.52 14.84 -13.47
N LEU A 144 -14.88 13.84 -12.67
CA LEU A 144 -14.21 12.55 -12.61
C LEU A 144 -15.05 11.42 -13.22
N SER A 145 -16.19 11.72 -13.84
CA SER A 145 -17.15 10.74 -14.36
C SER A 145 -17.52 9.66 -13.33
N ALA A 146 -17.80 10.08 -12.10
CA ALA A 146 -18.17 9.20 -10.99
C ALA A 146 -19.70 9.17 -10.77
N ASP A 147 -20.23 8.08 -10.20
CA ASP A 147 -21.64 7.98 -9.82
C ASP A 147 -21.97 8.95 -8.67
N PHE A 148 -22.77 9.97 -8.99
CA PHE A 148 -23.14 10.99 -8.03
C PHE A 148 -24.07 10.47 -6.92
N GLU A 149 -25.03 9.60 -7.24
CA GLU A 149 -25.99 9.08 -6.27
C GLU A 149 -25.29 8.19 -5.25
N GLN A 150 -24.39 7.32 -5.73
CA GLN A 150 -23.57 6.47 -4.87
C GLN A 150 -22.67 7.32 -3.95
N VAL A 151 -21.94 8.30 -4.50
CA VAL A 151 -21.06 9.18 -3.71
C VAL A 151 -21.85 9.98 -2.68
N LEU A 152 -23.03 10.49 -3.04
CA LEU A 152 -23.87 11.24 -2.11
C LEU A 152 -24.32 10.34 -0.95
N MET A 153 -24.81 9.14 -1.24
CA MET A 153 -25.26 8.18 -0.23
C MET A 153 -24.13 7.78 0.72
N ASP A 154 -22.96 7.47 0.18
CA ASP A 154 -21.80 7.04 0.97
C ASP A 154 -21.19 8.20 1.75
N MET A 155 -21.23 9.42 1.23
CA MET A 155 -20.83 10.60 1.98
C MET A 155 -21.74 10.83 3.18
N GLU A 156 -23.06 10.71 3.02
CA GLU A 156 -24.00 10.82 4.14
C GLU A 156 -23.73 9.76 5.22
N LYS A 157 -23.46 8.51 4.84
CA LYS A 157 -23.07 7.44 5.77
C LYS A 157 -21.76 7.77 6.49
N ASN A 158 -20.75 8.24 5.78
CA ASN A 158 -19.46 8.63 6.37
C ASN A 158 -19.64 9.77 7.38
N LEU A 159 -20.46 10.78 7.07
CA LEU A 159 -20.75 11.87 8.00
C LEU A 159 -21.44 11.37 9.28
N GLN A 160 -22.43 10.49 9.15
CA GLN A 160 -23.09 9.86 10.31
C GLN A 160 -22.10 9.05 11.14
N TYR A 161 -21.25 8.25 10.48
CA TYR A 161 -20.22 7.45 11.13
C TYR A 161 -19.19 8.31 11.89
N LEU A 162 -18.83 9.48 11.34
CA LEU A 162 -17.98 10.44 12.02
C LEU A 162 -18.66 11.12 13.22
N GLY A 163 -19.99 11.08 13.32
CA GLY A 163 -20.76 11.68 14.42
C GLY A 163 -21.53 12.95 14.05
N PHE A 164 -21.65 13.26 12.76
CA PHE A 164 -22.57 14.32 12.30
C PHE A 164 -24.02 13.85 12.38
N LYS A 165 -24.90 14.73 12.84
CA LYS A 165 -26.35 14.52 12.84
C LYS A 165 -27.04 15.58 12.00
N LYS A 166 -28.08 15.18 11.27
CA LYS A 166 -28.94 16.12 10.53
C LYS A 166 -29.71 16.99 11.55
N GLY A 167 -29.71 18.30 11.33
CA GLY A 167 -30.56 19.25 12.03
C GLY A 167 -31.82 19.57 11.22
N ASP A 168 -32.70 20.38 11.81
CA ASP A 168 -34.01 20.72 11.22
C ASP A 168 -33.91 21.73 10.07
N ASP A 169 -32.75 22.36 9.88
CA ASP A 169 -32.48 23.41 8.89
C ASP A 169 -31.71 22.89 7.66
N ASP A 170 -31.86 21.59 7.36
CA ASP A 170 -31.12 20.89 6.30
C ASP A 170 -29.59 20.90 6.47
N ASN A 171 -29.04 21.37 7.59
CA ASN A 171 -27.61 21.29 7.87
C ASN A 171 -27.29 20.05 8.70
N SER A 172 -26.05 19.56 8.61
CA SER A 172 -25.52 18.52 9.48
C SER A 172 -24.54 19.10 10.49
N TYR A 173 -24.67 18.71 11.75
CA TYR A 173 -23.90 19.25 12.86
C TYR A 173 -23.10 18.16 13.57
N TYR A 174 -21.83 18.44 13.84
CA TYR A 174 -20.99 17.61 14.70
C TYR A 174 -21.33 17.90 16.16
N GLN A 175 -22.18 17.07 16.75
CA GLN A 175 -22.63 17.24 18.14
C GLN A 175 -21.63 16.62 19.11
N ASN A 176 -20.64 17.39 19.54
CA ASN A 176 -19.96 17.12 20.80
C ASN A 176 -19.32 18.40 21.35
N ASN A 177 -19.66 18.78 22.58
CA ASN A 177 -18.97 19.87 23.28
C ASN A 177 -17.52 19.46 23.56
N ASP A 178 -17.31 18.18 23.85
CA ASP A 178 -16.01 17.54 23.96
C ASP A 178 -15.69 16.84 22.64
N ILE A 179 -15.10 17.58 21.69
CA ILE A 179 -14.59 16.95 20.46
C ILE A 179 -13.70 15.79 20.86
N GLN A 180 -14.07 14.57 20.45
CA GLN A 180 -13.25 13.39 20.57
C GLN A 180 -12.09 13.48 19.58
N SER A 181 -11.17 14.41 19.85
CA SER A 181 -10.09 14.80 18.93
C SER A 181 -9.21 13.61 18.61
N LEU A 182 -9.01 12.70 19.57
CA LEU A 182 -8.31 11.45 19.37
C LEU A 182 -9.02 10.52 18.37
N LEU A 183 -10.34 10.41 18.45
CA LEU A 183 -11.13 9.59 17.52
C LEU A 183 -11.09 10.19 16.11
N LEU A 184 -11.30 11.50 15.97
CA LEU A 184 -11.22 12.18 14.68
C LEU A 184 -9.82 12.10 14.07
N TRP A 185 -8.77 12.20 14.90
CA TRP A 185 -7.39 12.01 14.48
C TRP A 185 -7.15 10.59 13.98
N HIS A 186 -7.66 9.59 14.69
CA HIS A 186 -7.56 8.19 14.27
C HIS A 186 -8.22 7.97 12.90
N TYR A 187 -9.42 8.50 12.68
CA TYR A 187 -10.09 8.43 11.37
C TYR A 187 -9.30 9.15 10.27
N TYR A 188 -8.75 10.33 10.58
CA TYR A 188 -7.92 11.07 9.64
C TYR A 188 -6.69 10.25 9.21
N GLN A 189 -6.01 9.62 10.17
CA GLN A 189 -4.87 8.74 9.91
C GLN A 189 -5.26 7.53 9.06
N GLN A 190 -6.40 6.89 9.35
CA GLN A 190 -6.90 5.75 8.56
C GLN A 190 -7.13 6.16 7.10
N LEU A 191 -7.86 7.25 6.85
CA LEU A 191 -8.13 7.73 5.49
C LEU A 191 -6.86 8.16 4.73
N ILE A 192 -5.90 8.78 5.41
CA ILE A 192 -4.60 9.12 4.82
C ILE A 192 -3.82 7.87 4.42
N SER A 193 -3.82 6.85 5.27
CA SER A 193 -3.06 5.61 5.03
C SER A 193 -3.54 4.84 3.80
N GLN A 194 -4.78 5.08 3.36
CA GLN A 194 -5.35 4.51 2.15
C GLN A 194 -4.87 5.23 0.87
N GLN A 195 -4.29 6.43 0.97
CA GLN A 195 -3.70 7.10 -0.18
C GLN A 195 -2.36 6.45 -0.53
N ILE A 196 -2.27 5.92 -1.75
CA ILE A 196 -1.04 5.35 -2.32
C ILE A 196 0.12 6.36 -2.25
N MET A 197 -0.18 7.65 -2.44
CA MET A 197 0.81 8.73 -2.35
C MET A 197 1.47 8.80 -0.97
N TYR A 198 0.73 8.64 0.14
CA TYR A 198 1.31 8.68 1.48
C TYR A 198 2.24 7.50 1.73
N TRP A 199 1.87 6.32 1.22
CA TRP A 199 2.75 5.15 1.22
C TRP A 199 4.06 5.41 0.50
N LEU A 200 4.02 6.08 -0.66
CA LEU A 200 5.21 6.44 -1.44
C LEU A 200 6.03 7.54 -0.74
N CYS A 201 5.41 8.60 -0.23
CA CYS A 201 6.10 9.72 0.42
C CYS A 201 6.81 9.31 1.71
N VAL A 202 6.13 8.56 2.60
CA VAL A 202 6.76 8.05 3.83
C VAL A 202 7.93 7.12 3.49
N ARG A 203 7.77 6.29 2.45
CA ARG A 203 8.81 5.37 2.00
C ARG A 203 10.03 6.11 1.43
N ILE A 204 9.84 7.08 0.54
CA ILE A 204 10.92 7.91 -0.01
C ILE A 204 11.65 8.63 1.13
N TYR A 205 10.91 9.22 2.08
CA TYR A 205 11.49 9.90 3.23
C TYR A 205 12.36 8.97 4.09
N PHE A 206 11.88 7.75 4.38
CA PHE A 206 12.66 6.74 5.11
C PHE A 206 13.92 6.29 4.35
N VAL A 207 13.84 6.08 3.03
CA VAL A 207 14.99 5.68 2.22
C VAL A 207 16.05 6.78 2.19
N VAL A 208 15.64 8.04 2.03
CA VAL A 208 16.55 9.20 2.07
C VAL A 208 17.25 9.30 3.42
N LEU A 209 16.52 9.14 4.53
CA LEU A 209 17.12 9.18 5.87
C LEU A 209 18.14 8.04 6.09
N ILE A 210 17.85 6.81 5.65
CA ILE A 210 18.78 5.69 5.80
C ILE A 210 20.07 5.93 5.00
N LYS A 211 19.97 6.47 3.77
CA LYS A 211 21.14 6.82 2.94
C LYS A 211 21.99 7.96 3.50
N GLN A 212 21.46 8.78 4.40
CA GLN A 212 22.22 9.85 5.05
C GLN A 212 22.95 9.37 6.31
N VAL A 213 22.55 8.22 6.88
CA VAL A 213 23.10 7.67 8.13
C VAL A 213 24.17 6.60 7.87
N ILE A 214 24.24 6.06 6.65
CA ILE A 214 25.24 5.09 6.19
C ILE A 214 26.26 5.82 5.32
#